data_AF-A0AAX2S1K2-F1
#
_entry.id   AF-A0AAX2S1K2-F1
#
_cell.length_a   1.000
_cell.length_b   1.000
_cell.length_c   1.000
_cell.angle_alpha   90.00
_cell.angle_beta   90.00
_cell.angle_gamma   90.00
#
_symmetry.space_group_name_H-M   'P 1'
#
loop_
_entity.id
_entity.type
_entity.pdbx_description
1 polymer ?
#
loop_
_entity_poly.entity_id
_entity_poly.type
_entity_poly.pdbx_seq_one_letter_code
_entity_poly.pdbx_strand_id
1 'polypeptide(L)' 'KVATFKGTDGNIAVKTDNGKFSISLNETLTGLKSAEFKDDKGNTATITGNTIALKGKDGNSSATLTSSALTFKNGEDK' A
#
# COMPACT_ATOMS: atom_id res chain seq x y z
N LYS A 1 22.54 -8.68 16.44
CA LYS A 1 21.48 -9.14 15.50
C LYS A 1 22.07 -9.04 14.09
N VAL A 2 22.33 -10.16 13.40
CA VAL A 2 22.92 -10.12 12.04
C VAL A 2 21.91 -9.44 11.10
N ALA A 3 22.29 -8.31 10.49
CA ALA A 3 21.50 -7.69 9.44
C ALA A 3 21.50 -8.63 8.22
N THR A 4 20.30 -9.10 7.93
CA THR A 4 19.97 -10.25 7.08
C THR A 4 19.97 -9.82 5.59
N PHE A 5 20.13 -10.78 4.67
CA PHE A 5 20.14 -10.60 3.20
C PHE A 5 19.25 -9.44 2.67
N LYS A 6 19.79 -8.64 1.74
CA LYS A 6 19.10 -7.62 0.93
C LYS A 6 19.66 -7.61 -0.50
N GLY A 7 19.23 -8.56 -1.34
CA GLY A 7 19.48 -8.46 -2.79
C GLY A 7 18.51 -7.46 -3.43
N THR A 8 18.85 -6.86 -4.58
CA THR A 8 17.87 -6.05 -5.33
C THR A 8 18.09 -6.13 -6.86
N ASP A 9 17.10 -6.65 -7.58
CA ASP A 9 16.71 -6.26 -8.95
C ASP A 9 15.23 -5.79 -8.95
N GLY A 10 14.76 -5.19 -7.85
CA GLY A 10 13.36 -4.82 -7.63
C GLY A 10 12.97 -4.62 -6.15
N ASN A 11 11.67 -4.71 -5.86
CA ASN A 11 11.10 -4.49 -4.51
C ASN A 11 11.25 -5.71 -3.56
N ILE A 12 11.47 -6.89 -4.11
CA ILE A 12 11.66 -8.15 -3.38
C ILE A 12 12.88 -8.85 -3.98
N ALA A 13 13.78 -9.33 -3.14
CA ALA A 13 14.76 -10.32 -3.54
C ALA A 13 14.53 -11.65 -2.84
N VAL A 14 14.77 -12.71 -3.60
CA VAL A 14 14.65 -14.08 -3.16
C VAL A 14 15.98 -14.76 -3.44
N LYS A 15 16.55 -15.37 -2.40
CA LYS A 15 17.74 -16.21 -2.51
C LYS A 15 17.38 -17.63 -2.11
N THR A 16 17.87 -18.60 -2.87
CA THR A 16 17.85 -20.01 -2.50
C THR A 16 19.26 -20.45 -2.09
N ASP A 17 19.35 -21.19 -0.99
CA ASP A 17 20.61 -21.77 -0.51
C ASP A 17 20.33 -23.07 0.26
N ASN A 18 20.93 -24.18 -0.16
CA ASN A 18 20.76 -25.52 0.45
C ASN A 18 19.29 -25.89 0.74
N GLY A 19 18.38 -25.59 -0.19
CA GLY A 19 16.94 -25.87 -0.05
C GLY A 19 16.16 -24.90 0.85
N LYS A 20 16.77 -23.81 1.32
CA LYS A 20 16.12 -22.75 2.09
C LYS A 20 15.93 -21.48 1.26
N PHE A 21 14.76 -20.86 1.41
CA PHE A 21 14.49 -19.54 0.86
C PHE A 21 14.82 -18.46 1.88
N SER A 22 15.58 -17.46 1.46
CA SER A 22 15.73 -16.18 2.17
C SER A 22 15.05 -15.10 1.34
N ILE A 23 14.13 -14.36 1.96
CA ILE A 23 13.37 -13.28 1.32
C ILE A 23 13.74 -11.96 2.00
N SER A 24 13.95 -10.93 1.19
CA SER A 24 14.20 -9.57 1.66
C SER A 24 13.33 -8.57 0.93
N LEU A 25 12.71 -7.68 1.69
CA LEU A 25 11.99 -6.52 1.17
C LEU A 25 12.92 -5.31 1.12
N ASN A 26 12.82 -4.53 0.06
CA ASN A 26 13.53 -3.27 -0.02
C ASN A 26 12.91 -2.26 0.96
N GLU A 27 13.74 -1.39 1.54
CA GLU A 27 13.26 -0.35 2.46
C GLU A 27 12.41 0.69 1.73
N THR A 28 12.77 0.99 0.49
CA THR A 28 12.00 1.86 -0.40
C THR A 28 11.40 1.00 -1.51
N LEU A 29 10.07 1.01 -1.62
CA LEU A 29 9.35 0.33 -2.70
C LEU A 29 9.10 1.32 -3.84
N THR A 30 9.55 1.00 -5.05
CA THR A 30 9.44 1.87 -6.24
C THR A 30 8.67 1.18 -7.36
N GLY A 31 8.11 1.95 -8.30
CA GLY A 31 7.42 1.38 -9.47
C GLY A 31 6.12 0.62 -9.18
N LEU A 32 5.51 0.83 -8.01
CA LEU A 32 4.24 0.20 -7.64
C LEU A 32 3.09 0.79 -8.47
N LYS A 33 2.20 -0.07 -8.99
CA LYS A 33 0.96 0.36 -9.64
C LYS A 33 -0.09 0.82 -8.64
N SER A 34 -0.12 0.17 -7.47
CA SER A 34 -1.02 0.50 -6.38
C SER A 34 -0.47 0.06 -5.02
N ALA A 35 -0.95 0.68 -3.95
CA ALA A 35 -0.78 0.26 -2.57
C ALA A 35 -2.12 0.37 -1.84
N GLU A 36 -2.42 -0.60 -0.97
CA GLU A 36 -3.56 -0.55 -0.06
C GLU A 36 -3.06 -0.62 1.38
N PHE A 37 -3.52 0.32 2.19
CA PHE A 37 -3.31 0.35 3.63
C PHE A 37 -4.65 0.16 4.30
N LYS A 38 -4.67 -0.64 5.36
CA LYS A 38 -5.86 -0.88 6.17
C LYS A 38 -5.50 -0.65 7.63
N ASP A 39 -6.34 0.08 8.35
CA ASP A 39 -6.19 0.21 9.80
C ASP A 39 -6.95 -0.90 10.55
N ASP A 40 -6.72 -1.00 11.85
CA ASP A 40 -7.38 -2.00 12.71
C ASP A 40 -8.90 -1.79 12.83
N LYS A 41 -9.39 -0.60 12.46
CA LYS A 41 -10.81 -0.25 12.46
C LYS A 41 -11.50 -0.60 11.14
N GLY A 42 -10.75 -1.06 10.14
CA GLY A 42 -11.25 -1.46 8.84
C GLY A 42 -11.39 -0.33 7.81
N ASN A 43 -10.86 0.85 8.09
CA ASN A 43 -10.74 1.92 7.09
C ASN A 43 -9.62 1.56 6.11
N THR A 44 -9.73 2.02 4.87
CA THR A 44 -8.72 1.78 3.83
C THR A 44 -8.18 3.07 3.23
N ALA A 45 -6.90 3.05 2.86
CA ALA A 45 -6.27 4.03 1.99
C ALA A 45 -5.71 3.31 0.75
N THR A 46 -6.19 3.67 -0.44
CA THR A 46 -5.69 3.13 -1.71
C THR A 46 -4.96 4.22 -2.47
N ILE A 47 -3.73 3.95 -2.87
CA ILE A 47 -2.92 4.83 -3.71
C ILE A 47 -2.70 4.12 -5.03
N THR A 48 -2.94 4.81 -6.14
CA THR A 48 -2.63 4.38 -7.50
C THR A 48 -1.88 5.50 -8.22
N GLY A 49 -1.42 5.26 -9.45
CA GLY A 49 -0.78 6.31 -10.25
C GLY A 49 -1.66 7.54 -10.54
N ASN A 50 -2.99 7.43 -10.40
CA ASN A 50 -3.93 8.53 -10.72
C ASN A 50 -4.72 9.03 -9.49
N THR A 51 -4.78 8.25 -8.41
CA THR A 51 -5.77 8.46 -7.36
C THR A 51 -5.20 8.12 -5.98
N ILE A 52 -5.50 8.97 -4.99
CA ILE A 52 -5.41 8.67 -3.55
C ILE A 52 -6.84 8.63 -3.01
N ALA A 53 -7.26 7.50 -2.45
CA ALA A 53 -8.60 7.31 -1.93
C ALA A 53 -8.57 6.83 -0.48
N LEU A 54 -9.35 7.47 0.38
CA LEU A 54 -9.64 7.07 1.75
C LEU A 54 -11.09 6.60 1.82
N LYS A 55 -11.32 5.43 2.41
CA LYS A 55 -12.67 4.88 2.61
C LYS A 55 -12.87 4.51 4.07
N GLY A 56 -13.94 5.07 4.65
CA GLY A 56 -14.41 4.67 5.96
C GLY A 56 -14.94 3.23 5.92
N LYS A 57 -14.81 2.51 7.03
CA LYS A 57 -15.35 1.15 7.18
C LYS A 57 -16.87 1.07 6.92
N ASP A 58 -17.57 2.18 7.09
CA ASP A 58 -19.01 2.34 6.87
C ASP A 58 -19.39 2.31 5.38
N GLY A 59 -18.42 2.45 4.48
CA GLY A 59 -18.59 2.53 3.04
C GLY A 59 -19.17 3.86 2.55
N ASN A 60 -19.61 4.74 3.46
CA ASN A 60 -20.31 5.99 3.16
C ASN A 60 -19.37 7.19 3.25
N SER A 61 -18.44 7.16 4.21
CA SER A 61 -17.45 8.21 4.37
C SER A 61 -16.28 7.97 3.42
N SER A 62 -15.94 8.94 2.59
CA SER A 62 -14.77 8.82 1.69
C SER A 62 -14.15 10.17 1.34
N ALA A 63 -12.86 10.13 1.02
CA ALA A 63 -12.13 11.25 0.44
C ALA A 63 -11.29 10.74 -0.73
N THR A 64 -11.38 11.38 -1.88
CA THR A 64 -10.64 10.97 -3.08
C THR A 64 -9.96 12.18 -3.69
N LEU A 65 -8.65 12.08 -3.90
CA LEU A 65 -7.86 13.03 -4.68
C LEU A 65 -7.48 12.38 -6.01
N THR A 66 -7.76 13.06 -7.11
CA THR A 66 -7.28 12.74 -8.46
C THR A 66 -6.43 13.89 -8.98
N SER A 67 -5.91 13.77 -10.21
CA SER A 67 -5.24 14.88 -10.90
C SER A 67 -6.13 16.10 -11.17
N SER A 68 -7.45 15.94 -11.11
CA SER A 68 -8.42 16.98 -11.48
C SER A 68 -9.24 17.52 -10.32
N ALA A 69 -9.42 16.75 -9.24
CA ALA A 69 -10.33 17.13 -8.17
C ALA A 69 -10.00 16.47 -6.83
N LEU A 70 -10.46 17.14 -5.77
CA LEU A 70 -10.58 16.59 -4.42
C LEU A 70 -12.08 16.46 -4.10
N THR A 71 -12.53 15.24 -3.79
CA THR A 71 -13.93 14.92 -3.50
C THR A 71 -14.05 14.35 -2.10
N PHE A 72 -15.05 14.81 -1.35
CA PHE A 72 -15.42 14.28 -0.04
C PHE A 72 -16.86 13.78 -0.04
N LYS A 73 -17.11 12.67 0.65
CA LYS A 73 -18.45 12.21 1.03
C LYS A 73 -18.47 12.02 2.52
N ASN A 74 -19.33 12.75 3.21
CA ASN A 74 -19.56 12.56 4.64
C ASN A 74 -20.69 11.54 4.81
N GLY A 75 -20.55 10.58 5.72
CA GLY A 75 -21.53 9.52 5.95
C GLY A 75 -22.87 9.98 6.54
N GLU A 76 -23.08 11.30 6.66
CA GLU A 76 -24.23 11.96 7.28
C GLU A 76 -25.32 12.38 6.27
N ASP A 77 -25.06 12.29 4.95
CA ASP A 77 -26.10 12.47 3.93
C ASP A 77 -27.00 11.22 3.84
N LYS A 78 -27.93 11.09 4.79
CA LYS A 78 -29.13 10.25 4.69
C LYS A 78 -30.38 11.03 4.99
#